data_AF-A0A961YBX2-F1
#
_entry.id   AF-A0A961YBX2-F1
#
_cell.length_a   1.000
_cell.length_b   1.000
_cell.length_c   1.000
_cell.angle_alpha   90.00
_cell.angle_beta   90.00
_cell.angle_gamma   90.00
#
_symmetry.space_group_name_H-M   'P 1'
#
loop_
_entity.id
_entity.type
_entity.pdbx_description
1 polymer ?
#
loop_
_entity_poly.entity_id
_entity_poly.type
_entity_poly.pdbx_seq_one_letter_code
_entity_poly.pdbx_strand_id
1 'polypeptide(L)'
;MKRISCALVPILLGSLVSVAAYSSADADQASLDALREHCAARLNIGPEGCSCIADTAGKDLNDDQQSLLVAMLSDDQAAAGQLRNSMPVADVTQAAMFMVNAPAACAKQ
;
A
#
# COMPACT_ATOMS: atom_id res chain seq x y z
N MET A 1 8.53 48.29 -20.12
CA MET A 1 8.06 48.58 -18.75
C MET A 1 8.64 47.52 -17.80
N LYS A 2 8.99 47.85 -16.53
CA LYS A 2 9.32 46.95 -15.37
C LYS A 2 10.16 45.67 -15.64
N ARG A 3 11.45 45.53 -15.30
CA ARG A 3 12.15 45.53 -13.97
C ARG A 3 11.63 44.52 -12.92
N ILE A 4 12.25 43.32 -12.86
CA ILE A 4 12.78 42.60 -11.67
C ILE A 4 13.92 41.67 -12.20
N SER A 5 15.15 41.51 -11.69
CA SER A 5 15.96 42.23 -10.67
C SER A 5 16.12 41.66 -9.24
N CYS A 6 16.54 40.39 -9.07
CA CYS A 6 17.32 39.89 -7.90
C CYS A 6 18.11 38.61 -8.26
N ALA A 7 19.46 38.65 -8.22
CA ALA A 7 20.30 38.13 -7.13
C ALA A 7 20.36 36.58 -7.14
N LEU A 8 21.28 35.92 -7.84
CA LEU A 8 22.75 35.96 -7.67
C LEU A 8 23.15 35.56 -6.24
N VAL A 9 23.44 34.26 -6.13
CA VAL A 9 23.95 33.49 -4.99
C VAL A 9 24.98 34.22 -4.12
N PRO A 10 24.80 34.19 -2.79
CA PRO A 10 25.92 34.09 -1.86
C PRO A 10 25.88 32.74 -1.11
N ILE A 11 27.00 32.04 -1.19
CA ILE A 11 27.32 30.86 -0.37
C ILE A 11 27.48 31.30 1.09
N LEU A 12 26.88 30.59 2.06
CA LEU A 12 27.38 30.50 3.45
C LEU A 12 26.65 29.39 4.24
N LEU A 13 27.33 28.84 5.24
CA LEU A 13 26.99 27.60 5.97
C LEU A 13 25.62 27.66 6.67
N GLY A 14 24.82 26.60 6.52
CA GLY A 14 23.53 26.47 7.21
C GLY A 14 22.84 25.13 6.96
N SER A 15 23.31 24.06 7.60
CA SER A 15 22.71 22.73 7.50
C SER A 15 21.33 22.67 8.15
N LEU A 16 20.27 22.81 7.37
CA LEU A 16 18.92 22.39 7.75
C LEU A 16 18.39 21.42 6.69
N VAL A 17 18.70 20.16 6.92
CA VAL A 17 18.03 19.04 6.26
C VAL A 17 16.57 19.07 6.72
N SER A 18 15.68 19.53 5.85
CA SER A 18 14.25 19.27 6.01
C SER A 18 14.04 17.77 5.83
N VAL A 19 14.19 17.02 6.91
CA VAL A 19 13.72 15.64 7.00
C VAL A 19 12.21 15.71 6.78
N ALA A 20 11.77 15.36 5.57
CA ALA A 20 10.39 15.00 5.36
C ALA A 20 10.13 13.80 6.28
N ALA A 21 9.32 14.00 7.32
CA ALA A 21 8.80 12.89 8.10
C ALA A 21 7.81 12.16 7.20
N TYR A 22 8.30 11.15 6.47
CA TYR A 22 7.47 10.23 5.71
C TYR A 22 6.59 9.50 6.72
N SER A 23 5.34 9.95 6.86
CA SER A 23 4.38 9.31 7.74
C SER A 23 3.95 8.00 7.08
N SER A 24 4.17 6.87 7.74
CA SER A 24 3.84 5.55 7.19
C SER A 24 2.35 5.38 6.92
N ALA A 25 1.49 6.14 7.60
CA ALA A 25 0.04 6.15 7.40
C ALA A 25 -0.42 6.43 5.94
N ASP A 26 0.40 7.11 5.13
CA ASP A 26 0.10 7.33 3.71
C ASP A 26 0.32 6.07 2.85
N ALA A 27 1.22 5.15 3.27
CA ALA A 27 1.52 3.90 2.58
C ALA A 27 0.46 2.81 2.82
N ASP A 28 -0.10 2.75 4.03
CA ASP A 28 -1.26 1.91 4.37
C ASP A 28 -2.44 2.22 3.44
N GLN A 29 -2.84 3.50 3.39
CA GLN A 29 -4.02 3.90 2.64
C GLN A 29 -3.86 3.66 1.13
N ALA A 30 -2.67 3.92 0.58
CA ALA A 30 -2.35 3.60 -0.81
C ALA A 30 -2.45 2.09 -1.11
N SER A 31 -2.05 1.24 -0.16
CA SER A 31 -2.17 -0.22 -0.28
C SER A 31 -3.62 -0.67 -0.24
N LEU A 32 -4.45 -0.09 0.63
CA LEU A 32 -5.88 -0.38 0.70
C LEU A 32 -6.64 0.09 -0.55
N ASP A 33 -6.29 1.25 -1.12
CA ASP A 33 -6.89 1.73 -2.36
C ASP A 33 -6.50 0.87 -3.57
N ALA A 34 -5.23 0.46 -3.68
CA ALA A 34 -4.79 -0.53 -4.68
C ALA A 34 -5.49 -1.89 -4.50
N LEU A 35 -5.80 -2.28 -3.25
CA LEU A 35 -6.58 -3.48 -2.96
C LEU A 35 -8.01 -3.37 -3.51
N ARG A 36 -8.68 -2.23 -3.32
CA ARG A 36 -10.03 -1.95 -3.87
C ARG A 36 -10.02 -2.01 -5.40
N GLU A 37 -8.99 -1.45 -6.04
CA GLU A 37 -8.83 -1.44 -7.50
C GLU A 37 -8.60 -2.86 -8.08
N HIS A 38 -7.63 -3.60 -7.56
CA HIS A 38 -7.24 -4.89 -8.13
C HIS A 38 -8.12 -6.07 -7.68
N CYS A 39 -8.85 -5.95 -6.57
CA CYS A 39 -9.75 -6.99 -6.07
C CYS A 39 -10.77 -7.48 -7.12
N ALA A 40 -11.49 -6.55 -7.75
CA ALA A 40 -12.62 -6.90 -8.63
C ALA A 40 -12.18 -7.73 -9.84
N ALA A 41 -11.01 -7.41 -10.40
CA ALA A 41 -10.43 -8.09 -11.56
C ALA A 41 -9.96 -9.53 -11.27
N ARG A 42 -9.75 -9.90 -10.00
CA ARG A 42 -9.14 -11.17 -9.58
C ARG A 42 -10.08 -12.08 -8.83
N LEU A 43 -10.93 -11.51 -7.98
CA LEU A 43 -11.79 -12.25 -7.07
C LEU A 43 -13.21 -12.46 -7.63
N ASN A 44 -13.58 -11.78 -8.71
CA ASN A 44 -14.92 -11.82 -9.32
C ASN A 44 -16.02 -11.44 -8.31
N ILE A 45 -15.76 -10.37 -7.53
CA ILE A 45 -16.66 -9.82 -6.51
C ILE A 45 -17.02 -8.37 -6.91
N GLY A 46 -18.21 -7.92 -6.54
CA GLY A 46 -18.65 -6.54 -6.74
C GLY A 46 -17.87 -5.51 -5.89
N PRO A 47 -18.04 -4.21 -6.17
CA PRO A 47 -17.27 -3.15 -5.52
C PRO A 47 -17.47 -3.09 -3.99
N GLU A 48 -18.67 -3.39 -3.48
CA GLU A 48 -18.92 -3.41 -2.03
C GLU A 48 -18.17 -4.54 -1.32
N GLY A 49 -18.11 -5.73 -1.93
CA GLY A 49 -17.29 -6.82 -1.42
C GLY A 49 -15.79 -6.51 -1.49
N CYS A 50 -15.33 -5.77 -2.50
CA CYS A 50 -13.94 -5.29 -2.55
C CYS A 50 -13.63 -4.21 -1.51
N SER A 51 -14.58 -3.32 -1.19
CA SER A 51 -14.43 -2.41 -0.05
C SER A 51 -14.37 -3.19 1.26
N CYS A 52 -15.24 -4.19 1.46
CA CYS A 52 -15.20 -5.07 2.62
C CYS A 52 -13.83 -5.76 2.76
N ILE A 53 -13.21 -6.23 1.67
CA ILE A 53 -11.88 -6.86 1.71
C ILE A 53 -10.81 -5.84 2.11
N ALA A 54 -10.79 -4.65 1.51
CA ALA A 54 -9.84 -3.59 1.90
C ALA A 54 -10.02 -3.14 3.36
N ASP A 55 -11.27 -2.92 3.77
CA ASP A 55 -11.59 -2.50 5.13
C ASP A 55 -11.28 -3.59 6.16
N THR A 56 -11.32 -4.87 5.78
CA THR A 56 -10.90 -5.98 6.66
C THR A 56 -9.38 -6.13 6.66
N ALA A 57 -8.71 -5.96 5.53
CA ALA A 57 -7.25 -5.98 5.43
C ALA A 57 -6.62 -4.90 6.34
N GLY A 58 -7.14 -3.67 6.31
CA GLY A 58 -6.66 -2.58 7.18
C GLY A 58 -6.98 -2.74 8.67
N LYS A 59 -7.70 -3.80 9.09
CA LYS A 59 -7.92 -4.15 10.50
C LYS A 59 -7.09 -5.36 10.93
N ASP A 60 -6.99 -6.35 10.03
CA ASP A 60 -6.50 -7.69 10.35
C ASP A 60 -5.07 -7.94 9.83
N LEU A 61 -4.48 -7.03 9.04
CA LEU A 61 -3.17 -7.18 8.40
C LEU A 61 -2.29 -5.92 8.58
N ASN A 62 -0.98 -6.15 8.73
CA ASN A 62 0.04 -5.11 8.71
C ASN A 62 0.39 -4.63 7.28
N ASP A 63 1.19 -3.58 7.19
CA ASP A 63 1.57 -2.85 5.98
C ASP A 63 2.23 -3.79 4.93
N ASP A 64 3.14 -4.67 5.37
CA ASP A 64 3.84 -5.64 4.52
C ASP A 64 2.91 -6.75 4.01
N GLN A 65 1.97 -7.21 4.84
CA GLN A 65 0.94 -8.16 4.47
C GLN A 65 -0.03 -7.56 3.45
N GLN A 66 -0.49 -6.33 3.67
CA GLN A 66 -1.31 -5.58 2.70
C GLN A 66 -0.57 -5.41 1.36
N SER A 67 0.70 -5.03 1.42
CA SER A 67 1.59 -4.91 0.24
C SER A 67 1.73 -6.23 -0.52
N LEU A 68 1.84 -7.37 0.19
CA LEU A 68 1.86 -8.70 -0.44
C LEU A 68 0.54 -9.01 -1.14
N LEU A 69 -0.60 -8.66 -0.54
CA LEU A 69 -1.91 -8.86 -1.18
C LEU A 69 -2.03 -8.02 -2.45
N VAL A 70 -1.64 -6.74 -2.42
CA VAL A 70 -1.61 -5.88 -3.62
C VAL A 70 -0.77 -6.53 -4.71
N ALA A 71 0.47 -6.94 -4.41
CA ALA A 71 1.37 -7.59 -5.37
C ALA A 71 0.81 -8.90 -5.96
N MET A 72 0.04 -9.67 -5.18
CA MET A 72 -0.60 -10.91 -5.66
C MET A 72 -1.87 -10.65 -6.49
N LEU A 73 -2.60 -9.58 -6.22
CA LEU A 73 -3.76 -9.15 -6.99
C LEU A 73 -3.34 -8.45 -8.30
N SER A 74 -2.22 -7.73 -8.32
CA SER A 74 -1.67 -7.06 -9.50
C SER A 74 -0.84 -7.96 -10.43
N ASP A 75 -0.69 -9.25 -10.09
CA ASP A 75 0.22 -10.22 -10.76
C ASP A 75 1.72 -9.86 -10.69
N ASP A 76 2.13 -8.94 -9.80
CA ASP A 76 3.55 -8.64 -9.54
C ASP A 76 4.21 -9.74 -8.69
N GLN A 77 4.53 -10.84 -9.36
CA GLN A 77 5.24 -11.98 -8.77
C GLN A 77 6.66 -11.64 -8.31
N ALA A 78 7.26 -10.54 -8.81
CA ALA A 78 8.59 -10.11 -8.39
C ALA A 78 8.53 -9.39 -7.03
N ALA A 79 7.58 -8.46 -6.86
CA ALA A 79 7.31 -7.82 -5.57
C ALA A 79 6.79 -8.84 -4.55
N ALA A 80 5.81 -9.68 -4.92
CA ALA A 80 5.30 -10.73 -4.04
C ALA A 80 6.40 -11.75 -3.66
N GLY A 81 7.33 -12.04 -4.57
CA GLY A 81 8.50 -12.87 -4.29
C GLY A 81 9.45 -12.23 -3.29
N GLN A 82 9.75 -10.93 -3.41
CA GLN A 82 10.58 -10.21 -2.44
C GLN A 82 9.93 -10.15 -1.06
N LEU A 83 8.66 -9.73 -0.99
CA LEU A 83 7.89 -9.59 0.25
C LEU A 83 7.79 -10.91 1.03
N ARG A 84 7.54 -12.05 0.35
CA ARG A 84 7.53 -13.38 0.98
C ARG A 84 8.89 -13.80 1.55
N ASN A 85 10.00 -13.26 1.06
CA ASN A 85 11.35 -13.55 1.55
C ASN A 85 11.81 -12.58 2.65
N SER A 86 11.26 -11.37 2.72
CA SER A 86 11.58 -10.37 3.75
C SER A 86 10.70 -10.46 4.99
N MET A 87 9.46 -10.95 4.86
CA MET A 87 8.52 -11.09 5.98
C MET A 87 8.78 -12.34 6.85
N PRO A 88 8.37 -12.32 8.13
CA PRO A 88 8.20 -13.53 8.93
C PRO A 88 7.25 -14.55 8.27
N VAL A 89 7.55 -15.85 8.43
CA VAL A 89 6.70 -16.94 7.89
C VAL A 89 5.27 -16.90 8.45
N ALA A 90 5.10 -16.44 9.69
CA ALA A 90 3.80 -16.24 10.31
C ALA A 90 2.97 -15.20 9.53
N ASP A 91 3.58 -14.08 9.18
CA ASP A 91 2.93 -12.96 8.51
C ASP A 91 2.52 -13.33 7.08
N VAL A 92 3.40 -14.02 6.35
CA VAL A 92 3.09 -14.60 5.02
C VAL A 92 1.92 -15.58 5.11
N THR A 93 1.89 -16.41 6.16
CA THR A 93 0.83 -17.40 6.38
C THR A 93 -0.51 -16.74 6.68
N GLN A 94 -0.52 -15.67 7.50
CA GLN A 94 -1.72 -14.89 7.81
C GLN A 94 -2.27 -14.18 6.56
N ALA A 95 -1.40 -13.55 5.74
CA ALA A 95 -1.81 -12.96 4.46
C ALA A 95 -2.38 -14.01 3.48
N ALA A 96 -1.77 -15.20 3.42
CA ALA A 96 -2.27 -16.31 2.61
C ALA A 96 -3.66 -16.80 3.10
N MET A 97 -3.84 -16.97 4.40
CA MET A 97 -5.13 -17.35 5.00
C MET A 97 -6.19 -16.27 4.80
N PHE A 98 -5.81 -15.00 4.80
CA PHE A 98 -6.72 -13.89 4.51
C PHE A 98 -7.29 -13.99 3.09
N MET A 99 -6.47 -14.23 2.05
CA MET A 99 -6.96 -14.43 0.68
C MET A 99 -7.89 -15.63 0.51
N VAL A 100 -7.79 -16.64 1.36
CA VAL A 100 -8.71 -17.79 1.34
C VAL A 100 -10.04 -17.45 2.01
N ASN A 101 -10.02 -16.73 3.14
CA ASN A 101 -11.18 -16.53 4.00
C ASN A 101 -11.95 -15.24 3.71
N ALA A 102 -11.26 -14.12 3.52
CA ALA A 102 -11.88 -12.79 3.38
C ALA A 102 -12.81 -12.68 2.16
N PRO A 103 -12.48 -13.23 0.96
CA PRO A 103 -13.39 -13.18 -0.18
C PRO A 103 -14.72 -13.89 0.08
N ALA A 104 -14.70 -15.05 0.75
CA ALA A 104 -15.91 -15.79 1.09
C ALA A 104 -16.75 -15.14 2.20
N ALA A 105 -16.13 -14.35 3.08
CA ALA A 105 -16.82 -13.52 4.05
C ALA A 105 -17.47 -12.30 3.38
N CYS A 106 -16.73 -11.58 2.53
CA CYS A 106 -17.15 -10.34 1.88
C CYS A 106 -18.05 -10.53 0.65
N ALA A 107 -18.10 -11.71 0.03
CA ALA A 107 -19.02 -12.00 -1.08
C ALA A 107 -20.50 -12.12 -0.68
N LYS A 108 -20.83 -11.89 0.60
CA LYS A 108 -22.21 -11.88 1.14
C LYS A 108 -22.77 -10.47 1.37
N GLN A 109 -21.97 -9.45 1.08
CA GLN A 109 -22.32 -8.03 1.14
C GLN A 109 -23.14 -7.66 -0.09
#